data_AF-A0A376ZHR0-F1
#
_entry.id   AF-A0A376ZHR0-F1
#
_cell.length_a   1.000
_cell.length_b   1.000
_cell.length_c   1.000
_cell.angle_alpha   90.00
_cell.angle_beta   90.00
_cell.angle_gamma   90.00
#
_symmetry.space_group_name_H-M   'P 1'
#
loop_
_entity.id
_entity.type
_entity.pdbx_description
1 polymer ?
#
loop_
_entity_poly.entity_id
_entity_poly.type
_entity_poly.pdbx_seq_one_letter_code
_entity_poly.pdbx_strand_id
1 'polypeptide(L)'
;MPGGQKEAYELVAPILTKIAAVAEDGEPCITYIGADGAGHYVKMVHNGIEYGDMQLIAEAYSLLKGGLNLSNEELATTFTEWNEGELSSYLIDITKDIFTKKDEEGKYLVDVILDEAANKGTGKWTSQSSLDLGEPLSLITESVFARYISSLKDQRIAASKVLSGPRLNWLVIKQSSLRKSVARCTWVKSSLMPKASLNCVPRLTNTTGI
;
A
#
# COMPACT_ATOMS: atom_id res chain seq x y z
N MET A 1 -17.80 5.99 2.15
CA MET A 1 -18.28 4.63 2.44
C MET A 1 -19.27 4.70 3.61
N PRO A 2 -20.48 5.26 3.41
CA PRO A 2 -21.47 5.43 4.48
C PRO A 2 -22.07 4.09 4.93
N GLY A 3 -22.26 3.94 6.23
CA GLY A 3 -23.05 2.88 6.86
C GLY A 3 -23.86 3.45 8.04
N GLY A 4 -24.83 2.69 8.55
CA GLY A 4 -25.72 3.13 9.62
C GLY A 4 -27.19 2.85 9.30
N GLN A 5 -28.12 3.67 9.78
CA GLN A 5 -29.54 3.54 9.40
C GLN A 5 -29.74 3.88 7.92
N LYS A 6 -30.49 3.04 7.21
CA LYS A 6 -30.73 3.23 5.78
C LYS A 6 -31.52 4.51 5.48
N GLU A 7 -32.51 4.81 6.32
CA GLU A 7 -33.34 6.01 6.20
C GLU A 7 -32.50 7.29 6.37
N ALA A 8 -31.51 7.26 7.27
CA ALA A 8 -30.59 8.38 7.46
C ALA A 8 -29.67 8.57 6.24
N TYR A 9 -29.18 7.46 5.65
CA TYR A 9 -28.41 7.53 4.40
C TYR A 9 -29.23 8.16 3.27
N GLU A 10 -30.48 7.76 3.08
CA GLU A 10 -31.35 8.28 2.01
C GLU A 10 -31.54 9.80 2.09
N LEU A 11 -31.59 10.37 3.30
CA LEU A 11 -31.67 11.82 3.50
C LEU A 11 -30.40 12.57 3.06
N VAL A 12 -29.22 11.99 3.27
CA VAL A 12 -27.92 12.63 2.95
C VAL A 12 -27.35 12.22 1.61
N ALA A 13 -27.84 11.14 1.02
CA ALA A 13 -27.37 10.58 -0.25
C ALA A 13 -27.28 11.63 -1.38
N PRO A 14 -28.27 12.54 -1.58
CA PRO A 14 -28.17 13.55 -2.64
C PRO A 14 -26.96 14.47 -2.50
N ILE A 15 -26.53 14.77 -1.27
CA ILE A 15 -25.34 15.59 -1.00
C ILE A 15 -24.08 14.75 -1.23
N LEU A 16 -24.02 13.56 -0.64
CA LEU A 16 -22.86 12.67 -0.75
C LEU A 16 -22.56 12.29 -2.19
N THR A 17 -23.59 12.02 -3.00
CA THR A 17 -23.45 11.73 -4.44
C THR A 17 -22.91 12.91 -5.22
N LYS A 18 -23.34 14.15 -4.92
CA LYS A 18 -22.87 15.34 -5.64
C LYS A 18 -21.42 15.70 -5.36
N ILE A 19 -20.90 15.35 -4.19
CA ILE A 19 -19.53 15.69 -3.78
C ILE A 19 -18.54 14.53 -3.96
N ALA A 20 -19.02 13.32 -4.24
CA ALA A 20 -18.17 12.17 -4.48
C ALA A 20 -17.40 12.34 -5.80
N ALA A 21 -16.19 11.79 -5.85
CA ALA A 21 -15.50 11.59 -7.13
C ALA A 21 -16.35 10.71 -8.05
N VAL A 22 -16.26 10.94 -9.36
CA VAL A 22 -16.97 10.15 -10.37
C VAL A 22 -15.94 9.32 -11.12
N ALA A 23 -16.18 8.01 -11.20
CA ALA A 23 -15.32 7.08 -11.92
C ALA A 23 -15.47 7.23 -13.45
N GLU A 24 -14.57 6.59 -14.21
CA GLU A 24 -14.55 6.71 -15.68
C GLU A 24 -15.83 6.18 -16.35
N ASP A 25 -16.52 5.24 -15.70
CA ASP A 25 -17.82 4.72 -16.12
C ASP A 25 -19.00 5.67 -15.84
N GLY A 26 -18.73 6.83 -15.22
CA GLY A 26 -19.73 7.83 -14.87
C GLY A 26 -20.41 7.60 -13.52
N GLU A 27 -20.05 6.53 -12.80
CA GLU A 27 -20.64 6.24 -11.49
C GLU A 27 -19.96 7.01 -10.36
N PRO A 28 -20.72 7.63 -9.44
CA PRO A 28 -20.16 8.30 -8.28
C PRO A 28 -19.58 7.27 -7.30
N CYS A 29 -18.40 7.54 -6.74
CA CYS A 29 -17.68 6.71 -5.77
C CYS A 29 -18.31 6.73 -4.37
N ILE A 30 -19.61 6.45 -4.30
CA ILE A 30 -20.42 6.42 -3.09
C ILE A 30 -21.46 5.31 -3.21
N THR A 31 -21.65 4.56 -2.13
CA THR A 31 -22.75 3.61 -2.01
C THR A 31 -23.06 3.37 -0.54
N TYR A 32 -24.29 3.01 -0.23
CA TYR A 32 -24.66 2.54 1.10
C TYR A 32 -24.02 1.18 1.34
N ILE A 33 -23.14 1.09 2.33
CA ILE A 33 -22.34 -0.09 2.58
C ILE A 33 -23.12 -1.14 3.38
N GLY A 34 -23.88 -0.71 4.39
CA GLY A 34 -24.57 -1.62 5.29
C GLY A 34 -24.94 -0.93 6.61
N ALA A 35 -25.52 -1.72 7.52
CA ALA A 35 -25.94 -1.24 8.82
C ALA A 35 -24.74 -0.87 9.73
N ASP A 36 -25.04 -0.15 10.81
CA ASP A 36 -24.11 0.14 11.91
C ASP A 36 -22.73 0.66 11.46
N GLY A 37 -21.66 -0.05 11.83
CA GLY A 37 -20.28 0.32 11.56
C GLY A 37 -19.73 -0.14 10.19
N ALA A 38 -20.57 -0.71 9.30
CA ALA A 38 -20.09 -1.33 8.06
C ALA A 38 -19.26 -0.39 7.19
N GLY A 39 -19.67 0.88 7.09
CA GLY A 39 -18.94 1.91 6.36
C GLY A 39 -17.54 2.18 6.91
N HIS A 40 -17.40 2.22 8.24
CA HIS A 40 -16.10 2.36 8.90
C HIS A 40 -15.24 1.11 8.74
N TYR A 41 -15.84 -0.08 8.76
CA TYR A 41 -15.12 -1.33 8.55
C TYR A 41 -14.51 -1.39 7.13
N VAL A 42 -15.28 -1.05 6.09
CA VAL A 42 -14.74 -0.99 4.73
C VAL A 42 -13.61 0.05 4.62
N LYS A 43 -13.71 1.19 5.33
CA LYS A 43 -12.62 2.18 5.37
C LYS A 43 -11.37 1.63 6.07
N MET A 44 -11.54 0.88 7.16
CA MET A 44 -10.43 0.20 7.84
C MET A 44 -9.72 -0.77 6.90
N VAL A 45 -10.48 -1.62 6.19
CA VAL A 45 -9.93 -2.56 5.20
C VAL A 45 -9.21 -1.82 4.07
N HIS A 46 -9.78 -0.73 3.54
CA HIS A 46 -9.12 0.12 2.55
C HIS A 46 -7.76 0.64 3.02
N ASN A 47 -7.65 1.11 4.26
CA ASN A 47 -6.35 1.53 4.80
C ASN A 47 -5.37 0.36 5.01
N GLY A 48 -5.87 -0.84 5.29
CA GLY A 48 -5.04 -2.04 5.29
C GLY A 48 -4.45 -2.33 3.90
N ILE A 49 -5.29 -2.29 2.86
CA ILE A 49 -4.87 -2.46 1.46
C ILE A 49 -3.83 -1.40 1.08
N GLU A 50 -4.07 -0.13 1.40
CA GLU A 50 -3.12 0.97 1.18
C GLU A 50 -1.76 0.68 1.81
N TYR A 51 -1.71 0.15 3.05
CA TYR A 51 -0.45 -0.21 3.71
C TYR A 51 0.30 -1.29 2.94
N GLY A 52 -0.41 -2.31 2.44
CA GLY A 52 0.18 -3.36 1.63
C GLY A 52 0.72 -2.85 0.30
N ASP A 53 -0.04 -2.04 -0.43
CA ASP A 53 0.42 -1.48 -1.71
C ASP A 53 1.66 -0.59 -1.54
N MET A 54 1.66 0.30 -0.53
CA MET A 54 2.85 1.11 -0.22
C MET A 54 4.07 0.26 0.12
N GLN A 55 3.89 -0.84 0.87
CA GLN A 55 4.98 -1.74 1.23
C GLN A 55 5.52 -2.50 0.00
N LEU A 56 4.65 -2.95 -0.90
CA LEU A 56 5.05 -3.59 -2.15
C LEU A 56 5.84 -2.64 -3.04
N ILE A 57 5.41 -1.38 -3.13
CA ILE A 57 6.12 -0.32 -3.85
C ILE A 57 7.49 -0.06 -3.21
N ALA A 58 7.58 0.00 -1.88
CA ALA A 58 8.84 0.18 -1.15
C ALA A 58 9.81 -0.99 -1.37
N GLU A 59 9.31 -2.24 -1.40
CA GLU A 59 10.12 -3.42 -1.73
C GLU A 59 10.64 -3.37 -3.18
N ALA A 60 9.78 -3.01 -4.14
CA ALA A 60 10.20 -2.83 -5.53
C ALA A 60 11.28 -1.76 -5.65
N TYR A 61 11.10 -0.61 -4.99
CA TYR A 61 12.11 0.44 -4.88
C TYR A 61 13.42 -0.09 -4.29
N SER A 62 13.38 -0.81 -3.17
CA SER A 62 14.58 -1.35 -2.51
C SER A 62 15.34 -2.33 -3.42
N LEU A 63 14.62 -3.20 -4.13
CA LEU A 63 15.23 -4.13 -5.09
C LEU A 63 15.82 -3.43 -6.32
N LEU A 64 15.19 -2.37 -6.82
CA LEU A 64 15.70 -1.63 -7.97
C LEU A 64 16.88 -0.73 -7.59
N LYS A 65 16.77 0.03 -6.50
CA LYS A 65 17.84 0.92 -6.03
C LYS A 65 19.00 0.14 -5.43
N GLY A 66 18.73 -0.74 -4.47
CA GLY A 66 19.75 -1.52 -3.79
C GLY A 66 20.21 -2.74 -4.60
N GLY A 67 19.34 -3.35 -5.39
CA GLY A 67 19.63 -4.58 -6.15
C GLY A 67 20.14 -4.35 -7.58
N LEU A 68 19.76 -3.26 -8.25
CA LEU A 68 20.24 -2.90 -9.60
C LEU A 68 21.06 -1.61 -9.63
N ASN A 69 21.22 -0.93 -8.49
CA ASN A 69 21.92 0.34 -8.39
C ASN A 69 21.35 1.41 -9.33
N LEU A 70 20.03 1.43 -9.52
CA LEU A 70 19.37 2.46 -10.32
C LEU A 70 19.45 3.81 -9.60
N SER A 71 19.71 4.85 -10.37
CA SER A 71 19.58 6.24 -9.93
C SER A 71 18.11 6.63 -9.74
N ASN A 72 17.84 7.73 -9.03
CA ASN A 72 16.48 8.21 -8.82
C ASN A 72 15.78 8.61 -10.14
N GLU A 73 16.51 9.12 -11.13
CA GLU A 73 15.96 9.42 -12.46
C GLU A 73 15.56 8.14 -13.22
N GLU A 74 16.36 7.07 -13.12
CA GLU A 74 16.03 5.77 -13.72
C GLU A 74 14.84 5.10 -13.00
N LEU A 75 14.73 5.29 -11.69
CA LEU A 75 13.57 4.86 -10.91
C LEU A 75 12.32 5.62 -11.35
N ALA A 76 12.40 6.96 -11.47
CA ALA A 76 11.29 7.78 -11.95
C ALA A 76 10.82 7.34 -13.34
N THR A 77 11.76 7.09 -14.26
CA THR A 77 11.46 6.58 -15.60
C THR A 77 10.79 5.20 -15.53
N THR A 78 11.33 4.28 -14.74
CA THR A 78 10.76 2.93 -14.57
C THR A 78 9.34 2.96 -14.01
N PHE A 79 9.08 3.78 -12.99
CA PHE A 79 7.74 3.91 -12.41
C PHE A 79 6.77 4.69 -13.32
N THR A 80 7.28 5.58 -14.17
CA THR A 80 6.48 6.20 -15.25
C THR A 80 5.98 5.14 -16.22
N GLU A 81 6.89 4.30 -16.73
CA GLU A 81 6.53 3.19 -17.64
C GLU A 81 5.53 2.21 -16.99
N TRP A 82 5.69 1.92 -15.70
CA TRP A 82 4.76 1.05 -14.98
C TRP A 82 3.36 1.66 -14.83
N ASN A 83 3.30 2.99 -14.65
CA ASN A 83 2.03 3.70 -14.52
C ASN A 83 1.23 3.78 -15.83
N GLU A 84 1.89 3.58 -16.97
CA GLU A 84 1.26 3.49 -18.29
C GLU A 84 0.71 2.08 -18.59
N GLY A 85 0.99 1.11 -17.72
CA GLY A 85 0.63 -0.30 -17.88
C GLY A 85 -0.29 -0.85 -16.78
N GLU A 86 -0.14 -2.14 -16.49
CA GLU A 86 -1.00 -2.87 -15.54
C GLU A 86 -0.90 -2.41 -14.08
N LEU A 87 0.14 -1.65 -13.75
CA LEU A 87 0.35 -1.05 -12.42
C LEU A 87 -0.19 0.38 -12.32
N SER A 88 -0.87 0.88 -13.35
CA SER A 88 -1.46 2.22 -13.36
C SER A 88 -2.30 2.46 -12.12
N SER A 89 -1.85 3.39 -11.27
CA SER A 89 -2.50 3.69 -9.99
C SER A 89 -1.98 5.00 -9.43
N TYR A 90 -2.80 5.63 -8.58
CA TYR A 90 -2.41 6.86 -7.88
C TYR A 90 -1.10 6.71 -7.08
N LEU A 91 -0.90 5.58 -6.39
CA LEU A 91 0.31 5.36 -5.59
C LEU A 91 1.57 5.22 -6.46
N ILE A 92 1.48 4.61 -7.63
CA ILE A 92 2.61 4.55 -8.58
C ILE A 92 2.88 5.94 -9.17
N ASP A 93 1.82 6.69 -9.50
CA ASP A 93 1.92 8.04 -10.06
C ASP A 93 2.62 9.03 -9.13
N ILE A 94 2.26 9.06 -7.84
CA ILE A 94 2.98 9.90 -6.88
C ILE A 94 4.40 9.39 -6.62
N THR A 95 4.65 8.08 -6.74
CA THR A 95 5.97 7.49 -6.48
C THR A 95 6.99 7.90 -7.55
N LYS A 96 6.61 7.92 -8.83
CA LYS A 96 7.51 8.41 -9.90
C LYS A 96 7.91 9.88 -9.65
N ASP A 97 6.97 10.71 -9.17
CA ASP A 97 7.20 12.14 -8.92
C ASP A 97 8.09 12.33 -7.68
N ILE A 98 7.90 11.52 -6.64
CA ILE A 98 8.73 11.53 -5.41
C ILE A 98 10.21 11.33 -5.74
N PHE A 99 10.57 10.45 -6.68
CA PHE A 99 11.98 10.19 -7.02
C PHE A 99 12.69 11.40 -7.61
N THR A 100 11.97 12.30 -8.30
CA THR A 100 12.58 13.49 -8.94
C THR A 100 12.59 14.71 -8.02
N LYS A 101 11.88 14.65 -6.88
CA LYS A 101 11.78 15.78 -5.97
C LYS A 101 13.13 16.06 -5.29
N LYS A 102 13.60 17.30 -5.41
CA LYS A 102 14.82 17.78 -4.74
C LYS A 102 14.48 18.73 -3.58
N ASP A 103 15.34 18.74 -2.58
CA ASP A 103 15.36 19.73 -1.51
C ASP A 103 16.04 21.04 -1.95
N GLU A 104 16.13 22.01 -1.04
CA GLU A 104 16.74 23.33 -1.29
C GLU A 104 18.25 23.24 -1.57
N GLU A 105 18.90 22.16 -1.14
CA GLU A 105 20.33 21.89 -1.36
C GLU A 105 20.58 21.12 -2.67
N GLY A 106 19.52 20.77 -3.40
CA GLY A 106 19.58 20.02 -4.65
C GLY A 106 19.75 18.50 -4.48
N LYS A 107 19.66 17.97 -3.25
CA LYS A 107 19.65 16.53 -2.98
C LYS A 107 18.26 15.97 -3.25
N TYR A 108 18.19 14.71 -3.66
CA TYR A 108 16.90 14.04 -3.80
C TYR A 108 16.26 13.85 -2.43
N LEU A 109 15.04 14.35 -2.28
CA LEU A 109 14.36 14.43 -0.98
C LEU A 109 14.15 13.03 -0.37
N VAL A 110 13.83 12.02 -1.20
CA VAL A 110 13.65 10.63 -0.76
C VAL A 110 14.89 10.03 -0.08
N ASP A 111 16.09 10.55 -0.38
CA ASP A 111 17.36 10.03 0.15
C ASP A 111 17.78 10.66 1.48
N VAL A 112 17.13 11.76 1.85
CA VAL A 112 17.40 12.49 3.10
C VAL A 112 16.26 12.37 4.11
N ILE A 113 15.14 11.73 3.73
CA ILE A 113 14.04 11.41 4.63
C ILE A 113 14.46 10.30 5.59
N LEU A 114 14.18 10.49 6.88
CA LEU A 114 14.36 9.47 7.91
C LEU A 114 13.47 8.25 7.61
N ASP A 115 14.08 7.07 7.56
CA ASP A 115 13.44 5.78 7.26
C ASP A 115 12.69 5.20 8.47
N GLU A 116 11.79 5.99 9.04
CA GLU A 116 10.90 5.65 10.14
C GLU A 116 9.45 5.89 9.74
N ALA A 117 8.79 4.83 9.29
CA ALA A 117 7.41 4.92 8.83
C ALA A 117 6.43 5.02 10.01
N ALA A 118 5.78 6.18 10.14
CA ALA A 118 4.68 6.35 11.07
C ALA A 118 3.48 5.45 10.68
N ASN A 119 2.66 5.13 11.68
CA ASN A 119 1.38 4.45 11.49
C ASN A 119 0.33 5.04 12.46
N LYS A 120 -0.92 5.15 12.00
CA LYS A 120 -2.04 5.73 12.77
C LYS A 120 -2.97 4.67 13.38
N GLY A 121 -2.59 3.39 13.31
CA GLY A 121 -3.34 2.26 13.88
C GLY A 121 -4.34 1.57 12.96
N THR A 122 -4.86 2.21 11.90
CA THR A 122 -5.91 1.61 11.05
C THR A 122 -5.47 0.32 10.35
N GLY A 123 -4.25 0.25 9.82
CA GLY A 123 -3.71 -1.00 9.24
C GLY A 123 -3.53 -2.12 10.27
N LYS A 124 -3.20 -1.76 11.53
CA LYS A 124 -3.14 -2.72 12.65
C LYS A 124 -4.53 -3.29 12.94
N TRP A 125 -5.57 -2.45 12.98
CA TRP A 125 -6.95 -2.91 13.22
C TRP A 125 -7.43 -3.89 12.15
N THR A 126 -7.08 -3.67 10.87
CA THR A 126 -7.37 -4.63 9.79
C THR A 126 -6.71 -5.98 10.06
N SER A 127 -5.44 -5.97 10.46
CA SER A 127 -4.70 -7.19 10.78
C SER A 127 -5.29 -7.93 11.99
N GLN A 128 -5.63 -7.19 13.06
CA GLN A 128 -6.30 -7.75 14.25
C GLN A 128 -7.65 -8.37 13.90
N SER A 129 -8.48 -7.66 13.13
CA SER A 129 -9.79 -8.19 12.71
C SER A 129 -9.64 -9.45 11.86
N SER A 130 -8.62 -9.55 11.01
CA SER A 130 -8.39 -10.78 10.23
C SER A 130 -8.04 -11.97 11.12
N LEU A 131 -7.28 -11.75 12.20
CA LEU A 131 -6.97 -12.79 13.19
C LEU A 131 -8.23 -13.24 13.94
N ASP A 132 -9.08 -12.29 14.36
CA ASP A 132 -10.33 -12.57 15.06
C ASP A 132 -11.32 -13.36 14.17
N LEU A 133 -11.33 -13.08 12.86
CA LEU A 133 -12.20 -13.76 11.88
C LEU A 133 -11.59 -15.06 11.31
N GLY A 134 -10.33 -15.37 11.64
CA GLY A 134 -9.60 -16.51 11.08
C GLY A 134 -9.38 -16.40 9.57
N GLU A 135 -9.19 -15.20 9.04
CA GLU A 135 -8.93 -14.94 7.62
C GLU A 135 -7.44 -14.67 7.35
N PRO A 136 -6.83 -15.30 6.34
CA PRO A 136 -5.40 -15.17 6.09
C PRO A 136 -5.06 -13.83 5.42
N LEU A 137 -4.55 -12.87 6.21
CA LEU A 137 -4.19 -11.52 5.74
C LEU A 137 -2.71 -11.18 5.93
N SER A 138 -1.83 -12.08 5.47
CA SER A 138 -0.38 -11.99 5.70
C SER A 138 0.25 -10.72 5.16
N LEU A 139 -0.05 -10.31 3.91
CA LEU A 139 0.61 -9.18 3.27
C LEU A 139 0.38 -7.85 4.03
N ILE A 140 -0.86 -7.58 4.43
CA ILE A 140 -1.20 -6.38 5.22
C ILE A 140 -0.60 -6.47 6.62
N THR A 141 -0.57 -7.67 7.21
CA THR A 141 0.05 -7.86 8.53
C THR A 141 1.56 -7.59 8.47
N GLU A 142 2.24 -8.11 7.44
CA GLU A 142 3.67 -7.86 7.23
C GLU A 142 3.96 -6.40 6.89
N SER A 143 3.09 -5.69 6.18
CA SER A 143 3.27 -4.26 5.95
C SER A 143 3.16 -3.43 7.23
N VAL A 144 2.33 -3.85 8.19
CA VAL A 144 2.31 -3.28 9.54
C VAL A 144 3.62 -3.58 10.29
N PHE A 145 4.11 -4.81 10.25
CA PHE A 145 5.38 -5.17 10.90
C PHE A 145 6.60 -4.50 10.28
N ALA A 146 6.63 -4.31 8.96
CA ALA A 146 7.69 -3.56 8.28
C ALA A 146 7.78 -2.12 8.80
N ARG A 147 6.65 -1.47 9.06
CA ARG A 147 6.61 -0.15 9.71
C ARG A 147 7.15 -0.20 11.14
N TYR A 148 6.79 -1.22 11.93
CA TYR A 148 7.32 -1.39 13.28
C TYR A 148 8.84 -1.59 13.25
N ILE A 149 9.36 -2.45 12.38
CA ILE A 149 10.80 -2.65 12.20
C ILE A 149 11.49 -1.34 11.80
N SER A 150 10.88 -0.55 10.91
CA SER A 150 11.43 0.75 10.51
C SER A 150 11.59 1.70 11.70
N SER A 151 10.62 1.72 12.64
CA SER A 151 10.67 2.57 13.84
C SER A 151 11.74 2.17 14.85
N LEU A 152 12.28 0.95 14.76
CA LEU A 152 13.38 0.49 15.62
C LEU A 152 14.74 0.97 15.09
N LYS A 153 14.86 2.24 14.70
CA LYS A 153 16.02 2.77 13.97
C LYS A 153 17.35 2.57 14.70
N ASP A 154 17.41 2.94 15.97
CA ASP A 154 18.62 2.79 16.79
C ASP A 154 19.06 1.33 16.90
N GLN A 155 18.09 0.42 17.08
CA GLN A 155 18.37 -1.02 17.13
C GLN A 155 18.87 -1.54 15.78
N ARG A 156 18.29 -1.07 14.66
CA ARG A 156 18.76 -1.44 13.30
C ARG A 156 20.18 -0.94 13.03
N ILE A 157 20.52 0.29 13.45
CA ILE A 157 21.89 0.83 13.35
C ILE A 157 22.85 0.01 14.22
N ALA A 158 22.47 -0.35 15.44
CA ALA A 158 23.31 -1.17 16.31
C ALA A 158 23.54 -2.56 15.72
N ALA A 159 22.47 -3.20 15.22
CA ALA A 159 22.52 -4.52 14.61
C ALA A 159 23.37 -4.56 13.35
N SER A 160 23.34 -3.53 12.49
CA SER A 160 24.10 -3.51 11.23
C SER A 160 25.62 -3.47 11.43
N LYS A 161 26.10 -3.10 12.63
CA LYS A 161 27.53 -3.10 12.98
C LYS A 161 28.02 -4.49 13.44
N VAL A 162 27.10 -5.39 13.78
CA VAL A 162 27.40 -6.70 14.37
C VAL A 162 27.00 -7.84 13.43
N LEU A 163 25.84 -7.72 12.78
CA LEU A 163 25.31 -8.70 11.85
C LEU A 163 25.85 -8.44 10.44
N SER A 164 26.40 -9.48 9.81
CA SER A 164 26.85 -9.43 8.42
C SER A 164 25.85 -10.13 7.51
N GLY A 165 25.46 -9.47 6.42
CA GLY A 165 24.67 -10.08 5.35
C GLY A 165 25.54 -10.84 4.33
N PRO A 166 24.93 -11.57 3.39
CA PRO A 166 25.66 -12.15 2.28
C PRO A 166 26.35 -11.04 1.47
N ARG A 167 27.57 -11.31 0.99
CA ARG A 167 28.19 -10.44 -0.01
C ARG A 167 27.39 -10.55 -1.30
N LEU A 168 26.85 -9.43 -1.76
CA LEU A 168 26.15 -9.34 -3.04
C LEU A 168 27.16 -9.59 -4.17
N ASN A 169 27.26 -10.85 -4.59
CA ASN A 169 27.75 -11.15 -5.92
C ASN A 169 26.59 -10.82 -6.85
N TRP A 170 26.66 -9.65 -7.48
CA TRP A 170 25.73 -9.26 -8.52
C TRP A 170 25.79 -10.32 -9.62
N LEU A 171 24.87 -11.27 -9.58
CA LEU A 171 24.61 -12.15 -10.71
C LEU A 171 24.42 -11.22 -11.91
N VAL A 172 25.01 -11.59 -13.05
CA VAL A 172 24.85 -10.91 -14.34
C VAL A 172 23.41 -11.13 -14.82
N ILE A 173 22.43 -10.64 -14.05
CA ILE A 173 21.03 -10.61 -14.42
C ILE A 173 20.90 -9.37 -15.29
N LYS A 174 20.46 -9.57 -16.52
CA LYS A 174 20.11 -8.45 -17.41
C LYS A 174 19.11 -7.56 -16.67
N GLN A 175 19.46 -6.30 -16.43
CA GLN A 175 18.63 -5.35 -15.68
C GLN A 175 17.18 -5.32 -16.18
N SER A 176 16.98 -5.38 -17.51
CA SER A 176 15.66 -5.42 -18.13
C SER A 176 14.80 -6.63 -17.74
N SER A 177 15.42 -7.80 -17.51
CA SER A 177 14.71 -8.99 -17.04
C SER A 177 14.25 -8.81 -15.60
N LEU A 178 15.12 -8.29 -14.72
CA LEU A 178 14.78 -8.12 -13.32
C LEU A 178 13.71 -7.04 -13.13
N ARG A 179 13.79 -5.90 -13.85
CA ARG A 179 12.75 -4.86 -13.82
C ARG A 179 11.36 -5.42 -14.14
N LYS A 180 11.27 -6.25 -15.19
CA LYS A 180 10.01 -6.93 -15.58
C LYS A 180 9.54 -7.92 -14.52
N SER A 181 10.45 -8.72 -13.96
CA SER A 181 10.11 -9.66 -12.88
C SER A 181 9.60 -8.95 -11.63
N VAL A 182 10.23 -7.85 -11.23
CA VAL A 182 9.79 -7.03 -10.09
C VAL A 182 8.40 -6.46 -10.37
N ALA A 183 8.19 -5.82 -11.54
CA ALA A 183 6.88 -5.28 -11.92
C ALA A 183 5.77 -6.34 -11.82
N ARG A 184 6.02 -7.52 -12.41
CA ARG A 184 5.06 -8.62 -12.41
C ARG A 184 4.77 -9.14 -11.00
N CYS A 185 5.81 -9.28 -10.17
CA CYS A 185 5.64 -9.70 -8.78
C CYS A 185 4.83 -8.70 -7.97
N THR A 186 5.11 -7.39 -8.14
CA THR A 186 4.34 -6.31 -7.52
C THR A 186 2.89 -6.36 -7.95
N TRP A 187 2.64 -6.49 -9.26
CA TRP A 187 1.28 -6.55 -9.82
C TRP A 187 0.50 -7.77 -9.31
N VAL A 188 1.10 -8.96 -9.32
CA VAL A 188 0.46 -10.19 -8.83
C VAL A 188 0.09 -10.06 -7.36
N LYS A 189 1.01 -9.58 -6.52
CA LYS A 189 0.77 -9.41 -5.08
C LYS A 189 -0.31 -8.36 -4.80
N SER A 190 -0.24 -7.21 -5.48
CA SER A 190 -1.24 -6.13 -5.36
C SER A 190 -2.62 -6.58 -5.85
N SER A 191 -2.69 -7.44 -6.87
CA SER A 191 -3.97 -8.00 -7.36
C SER A 191 -4.58 -9.08 -6.45
N LEU A 192 -3.76 -9.79 -5.67
CA LEU A 192 -4.22 -10.85 -4.77
C LEU A 192 -4.64 -10.31 -3.40
N MET A 193 -3.98 -9.26 -2.92
CA MET A 193 -4.24 -8.69 -1.59
C MET A 193 -5.70 -8.24 -1.39
N PRO A 194 -6.34 -7.47 -2.30
CA PRO A 194 -7.73 -7.08 -2.16
C PRO A 194 -8.66 -8.29 -2.06
N LYS A 195 -8.39 -9.36 -2.81
CA LYS A 195 -9.20 -10.59 -2.77
C LYS A 195 -9.17 -11.24 -1.39
N ALA A 196 -7.98 -11.35 -0.78
CA ALA A 196 -7.85 -11.87 0.59
C ALA A 196 -8.51 -10.94 1.62
N SER A 197 -8.33 -9.62 1.47
CA SER A 197 -8.87 -8.60 2.37
C SER A 197 -10.39 -8.55 2.33
N LEU A 198 -10.97 -8.71 1.14
CA LEU A 198 -12.41 -8.68 0.93
C LEU A 198 -13.12 -9.90 1.52
N ASN A 199 -12.43 -11.00 1.82
CA ASN A 199 -13.04 -12.13 2.56
C ASN A 199 -13.38 -11.77 4.01
N CYS A 200 -12.67 -10.78 4.60
CA CYS A 200 -12.96 -10.31 5.96
C CYS A 200 -14.34 -9.63 6.04
N VAL A 201 -14.79 -8.98 4.97
CA VAL A 201 -16.06 -8.24 4.93
C VAL A 201 -17.30 -9.17 5.05
N PRO A 202 -17.54 -10.15 4.15
CA PRO A 202 -18.68 -11.05 4.26
C PRO A 202 -18.57 -11.96 5.49
N ARG A 203 -17.36 -12.31 5.93
CA ARG A 203 -17.21 -13.08 7.16
C ARG A 203 -17.58 -12.28 8.40
N LEU A 204 -17.22 -11.01 8.47
CA LEU A 204 -17.69 -10.13 9.56
C LEU A 204 -19.22 -10.06 9.55
N THR A 205 -19.84 -9.85 8.39
CA THR A 205 -21.30 -9.83 8.22
C THR A 205 -21.94 -11.10 8.76
N ASN A 206 -21.43 -12.28 8.36
CA ASN A 206 -21.95 -13.56 8.83
C ASN A 206 -21.75 -13.79 10.34
N THR A 207 -20.68 -13.24 10.92
CA THR A 207 -20.33 -13.45 12.34
C THR A 207 -21.08 -12.50 13.26
N THR A 208 -21.34 -11.28 12.80
CA THR A 208 -21.97 -10.21 13.59
C THR A 208 -23.46 -10.04 13.31
N GLY A 209 -23.97 -10.59 12.21
CA GLY A 209 -25.36 -10.45 11.78
C GLY A 209 -25.68 -9.09 11.15
N ILE A 210 -24.65 -8.32 10.74
CA ILE A 210 -24.74 -6.97 10.16
C ILE A 210 -24.52 -7.01 8.64
#